data_AF-A0A286XUF1-F1
#
_entry.id   AF-A0A286XUF1-F1
#
_cell.length_a   1.000
_cell.length_b   1.000
_cell.length_c   1.000
_cell.angle_alpha   90.00
_cell.angle_beta   90.00
_cell.angle_gamma   90.00
#
_symmetry.space_group_name_H-M   'P 1'
#
loop_
_entity.id
_entity.type
_entity.pdbx_description
1 polymer ?
#
loop_
_entity_poly.entity_id
_entity_poly.type
_entity_poly.pdbx_seq_one_letter_code
_entity_poly.pdbx_strand_id
1 'polypeptide(L)'
;MACRSCVVGFSSLSGCEVTPLGSPRPGASGWSSCGAPGSGFSSRSLTSCWPAGTIPKVTVNPSLLVPLDLKVDPAVQQQKNQEKEEMKILNDKFASLIGKVQALEQRNQLLETRWSFLQGQDSTAFDLGHHYEAYQGRLQEELRKVSQERGQLEANLLQVLEKVEEFRIKYEEEISKRTDLEFTFVQLKKDLDTECLRRTELETKLKGLQSFLELMKTIYEQELKDLAAQVKELSVTVGMDSRCHIDLSGIVEEVKAQYDAIAARSLEEAEAYSRSQLEERAARSAEYGSTLQSHRCEIADLNVRIQKLRSQIVSIKSHCLKLEESIKAAEEQGELAFQDAKAKLAQLEEALQKAKQDMARQLREYQELMNVKLALDIEIATYRKLVEGEENRMDLPSASATVVSTVQSWPRTKSPKPGLSKAPSRRKKKSCRGPVIQITEMSEKYLSQESEASE
;
A
#
# COMPACT_ATOMS: atom_id res chain seq x y z
N MET A 1 -11.53 -40.63 -39.71
CA MET A 1 -10.25 -41.30 -39.34
C MET A 1 -9.81 -40.75 -38.00
N ALA A 2 -9.49 -41.67 -37.09
CA ALA A 2 -8.84 -41.60 -35.75
C ALA A 2 -8.94 -40.30 -34.93
N CYS A 3 -9.60 -40.27 -33.76
CA CYS A 3 -9.38 -40.98 -32.48
C CYS A 3 -8.19 -40.48 -31.62
N ARG A 4 -8.59 -40.01 -30.42
CA ARG A 4 -8.11 -40.37 -29.06
C ARG A 4 -6.86 -39.70 -28.47
N SER A 5 -7.10 -39.13 -27.28
CA SER A 5 -6.61 -39.54 -25.93
C SER A 5 -5.99 -38.37 -25.17
N CYS A 6 -6.60 -37.97 -24.03
CA CYS A 6 -6.24 -38.41 -22.68
C CYS A 6 -4.88 -37.92 -22.20
N VAL A 7 -4.89 -37.00 -21.24
CA VAL A 7 -3.82 -36.87 -20.25
C VAL A 7 -4.43 -37.08 -18.87
N VAL A 8 -3.86 -38.07 -18.19
CA VAL A 8 -4.13 -38.55 -16.85
C VAL A 8 -3.37 -37.68 -15.84
N GLY A 9 -3.94 -37.50 -14.66
CA GLY A 9 -3.48 -36.55 -13.65
C GLY A 9 -2.31 -36.99 -12.79
N PHE A 10 -2.08 -36.21 -11.72
CA PHE A 10 -1.42 -36.66 -10.50
C PHE A 10 -2.06 -35.98 -9.28
N SER A 11 -2.38 -36.81 -8.29
CA SER A 11 -3.03 -36.49 -7.03
C SER A 11 -2.02 -36.10 -5.97
N SER A 12 -2.39 -35.26 -4.99
CA SER A 12 -2.01 -35.48 -3.59
C SER A 12 -2.92 -34.71 -2.60
N LEU A 13 -3.74 -35.50 -1.89
CA LEU A 13 -3.99 -35.48 -0.44
C LEU A 13 -4.10 -34.12 0.30
N SER A 14 -5.33 -33.79 0.72
CA SER A 14 -5.57 -33.21 2.04
C SER A 14 -6.92 -33.71 2.58
N GLY A 15 -6.89 -34.51 3.63
CA GLY A 15 -8.07 -34.94 4.38
C GLY A 15 -8.15 -34.27 5.74
N CYS A 16 -9.40 -34.12 6.20
CA CYS A 16 -9.88 -33.91 7.57
C CYS A 16 -9.52 -32.57 8.25
N GLU A 17 -10.40 -31.88 8.98
CA GLU A 17 -11.69 -32.21 9.57
C GLU A 17 -12.40 -30.91 9.98
N VAL A 18 -13.72 -30.97 10.11
CA VAL A 18 -14.60 -29.86 10.55
C VAL A 18 -15.21 -30.23 11.90
N THR A 19 -15.17 -29.33 12.88
CA THR A 19 -16.19 -29.25 13.95
C THR A 19 -16.17 -27.87 14.62
N PRO A 20 -17.33 -27.33 15.04
CA PRO A 20 -17.45 -26.01 15.69
C PRO A 20 -17.55 -26.13 17.22
N LEU A 21 -17.37 -25.00 17.95
CA LEU A 21 -18.18 -24.50 19.10
C LEU A 21 -17.35 -23.56 20.01
N GLY A 22 -17.96 -22.46 20.49
CA GLY A 22 -17.71 -21.94 21.84
C GLY A 22 -17.21 -20.49 21.99
N SER A 23 -18.10 -19.61 22.47
CA SER A 23 -17.76 -18.53 23.44
C SER A 23 -18.11 -19.03 24.86
N PRO A 24 -17.78 -18.38 26.00
CA PRO A 24 -17.09 -17.10 26.23
C PRO A 24 -15.94 -17.14 27.30
N ARG A 25 -15.31 -15.97 27.54
CA ARG A 25 -14.43 -15.55 28.68
C ARG A 25 -14.92 -16.02 30.08
N PRO A 26 -14.14 -15.88 31.20
CA PRO A 26 -12.75 -15.40 31.38
C PRO A 26 -11.87 -16.30 32.31
N GLY A 27 -10.54 -16.21 32.21
CA GLY A 27 -9.60 -16.92 33.10
C GLY A 27 -8.52 -16.00 33.67
N ALA A 28 -8.60 -15.78 34.99
CA ALA A 28 -7.47 -15.41 35.85
C ALA A 28 -6.90 -16.69 36.49
N SER A 29 -5.67 -16.60 37.03
CA SER A 29 -4.85 -17.65 37.65
C SER A 29 -4.23 -18.63 36.64
N GLY A 30 -2.93 -18.95 36.69
CA GLY A 30 -2.05 -19.06 37.84
C GLY A 30 -1.59 -20.52 37.87
N TRP A 31 -0.61 -20.84 37.03
CA TRP A 31 0.09 -22.13 36.99
C TRP A 31 0.65 -22.47 38.37
N SER A 32 0.16 -23.57 38.98
CA SER A 32 0.67 -24.95 38.84
C SER A 32 2.06 -25.10 39.49
N SER A 33 2.46 -26.19 40.12
CA SER A 33 1.88 -27.47 40.55
C SER A 33 3.13 -28.26 40.98
N CYS A 34 3.02 -29.07 42.03
CA CYS A 34 3.39 -30.50 42.04
C CYS A 34 3.89 -30.97 43.41
N GLY A 35 3.32 -32.09 43.87
CA GLY A 35 4.02 -33.06 44.70
C GLY A 35 3.49 -33.25 46.12
N ALA A 36 2.51 -34.15 46.27
CA ALA A 36 2.33 -34.96 47.48
C ALA A 36 3.19 -36.26 47.35
N PRO A 37 3.20 -37.23 48.29
CA PRO A 37 2.67 -37.29 49.67
C PRO A 37 3.70 -37.88 50.70
N GLY A 38 3.38 -37.87 52.01
CA GLY A 38 4.17 -38.62 53.00
C GLY A 38 3.76 -38.47 54.47
N SER A 39 2.79 -39.27 54.88
CA SER A 39 2.43 -39.83 56.21
C SER A 39 3.18 -39.41 57.50
N GLY A 40 2.43 -39.20 58.60
CA GLY A 40 2.93 -39.56 59.93
C GLY A 40 2.38 -38.81 61.16
N PHE A 41 1.41 -39.45 61.82
CA PHE A 41 1.11 -39.42 63.26
C PHE A 41 0.37 -38.25 63.94
N SER A 42 -0.86 -38.61 64.33
CA SER A 42 -1.76 -38.05 65.33
C SER A 42 -1.13 -37.85 66.73
N SER A 43 -1.64 -36.86 67.47
CA SER A 43 -2.44 -37.14 68.66
C SER A 43 -3.25 -35.91 69.12
N ARG A 44 -4.51 -36.18 69.46
CA ARG A 44 -5.50 -35.25 70.01
C ARG A 44 -5.23 -35.02 71.50
N SER A 45 -5.50 -33.81 71.99
CA SER A 45 -6.20 -33.51 73.26
C SER A 45 -6.37 -31.99 73.35
N LEU A 46 -7.55 -31.44 73.07
CA LEU A 46 -8.67 -31.25 73.99
C LEU A 46 -8.27 -30.56 75.31
N THR A 47 -8.39 -29.23 75.34
CA THR A 47 -8.58 -28.47 76.58
C THR A 47 -9.78 -27.56 76.42
N SER A 48 -10.95 -28.13 76.69
CA SER A 48 -12.18 -27.40 77.03
C SER A 48 -12.12 -27.02 78.51
N CYS A 49 -12.15 -25.72 78.82
CA CYS A 49 -12.42 -25.22 80.16
C CYS A 49 -13.90 -25.46 80.50
N TRP A 50 -14.17 -26.30 81.49
CA TRP A 50 -15.43 -26.31 82.24
C TRP A 50 -15.17 -25.87 83.69
N PRO A 51 -16.09 -25.12 84.31
CA PRO A 51 -15.90 -24.53 85.63
C PRO A 51 -16.33 -25.48 86.77
N ALA A 52 -15.71 -25.24 87.93
CA ALA A 52 -16.22 -25.45 89.29
C ALA A 52 -17.29 -26.55 89.50
N GLY A 53 -16.84 -27.71 89.95
CA GLY A 53 -17.67 -28.78 90.51
C GLY A 53 -17.16 -29.18 91.90
N THR A 54 -17.91 -28.81 92.92
CA THR A 54 -17.76 -29.15 94.34
C THR A 54 -17.74 -30.67 94.55
N ILE A 55 -16.72 -31.19 95.23
CA ILE A 55 -16.57 -32.60 95.64
C ILE A 55 -16.59 -32.68 97.18
N PRO A 56 -17.23 -33.70 97.79
CA PRO A 56 -17.90 -33.60 99.09
C PRO A 56 -16.96 -33.83 100.29
N LYS A 57 -17.44 -33.40 101.46
CA LYS A 57 -16.85 -33.60 102.79
C LYS A 57 -16.54 -35.09 103.04
N VAL A 58 -15.25 -35.42 103.06
CA VAL A 58 -14.74 -36.76 103.43
C VAL A 58 -14.70 -36.86 104.96
N THR A 59 -15.50 -37.77 105.51
CA THR A 59 -15.49 -38.13 106.94
C THR A 59 -14.25 -38.97 107.22
N VAL A 60 -13.27 -38.41 107.94
CA VAL A 60 -12.05 -39.11 108.36
C VAL A 60 -12.40 -40.04 109.53
N ASN A 61 -12.19 -41.34 109.34
CA ASN A 61 -12.38 -42.35 110.37
C ASN A 61 -11.12 -42.37 111.27
N PRO A 62 -11.18 -42.01 112.56
CA PRO A 62 -10.00 -41.80 113.41
C PRO A 62 -9.28 -43.09 113.86
N SER A 63 -9.60 -44.24 113.25
CA SER A 63 -9.05 -45.56 113.60
C SER A 63 -8.11 -46.16 112.54
N LEU A 64 -7.77 -45.42 111.47
CA LEU A 64 -6.91 -45.90 110.37
C LEU A 64 -5.66 -45.02 110.11
N LEU A 65 -5.31 -44.14 111.04
CA LEU A 65 -4.05 -43.38 111.06
C LEU A 65 -3.04 -44.03 112.01
N VAL A 66 -2.75 -45.31 111.80
CA VAL A 66 -1.56 -45.96 112.36
C VAL A 66 -0.56 -46.11 111.22
N PRO A 67 0.54 -45.34 111.22
CA PRO A 67 1.66 -45.57 110.31
C PRO A 67 2.15 -47.01 110.50
N LEU A 68 1.94 -47.86 109.49
CA LEU A 68 2.66 -49.12 109.40
C LEU A 68 4.12 -48.76 109.12
N ASP A 69 4.93 -48.81 110.18
CA ASP A 69 6.37 -48.59 110.17
C ASP A 69 7.05 -49.76 109.44
N LEU A 70 6.90 -49.77 108.11
CA LEU A 70 7.75 -50.55 107.23
C LEU A 70 9.10 -49.85 107.25
N LYS A 71 10.01 -50.35 108.09
CA LYS A 71 11.44 -50.05 108.01
C LYS A 71 11.90 -50.35 106.59
N VAL A 72 11.83 -49.36 105.71
CA VAL A 72 12.46 -49.39 104.40
C VAL A 72 13.95 -49.50 104.68
N ASP A 73 14.50 -50.61 104.22
CA ASP A 73 15.90 -50.99 104.39
C ASP A 73 16.81 -49.78 104.06
N PRO A 74 17.70 -49.32 104.97
CA PRO A 74 18.52 -48.13 104.75
C PRO A 74 19.34 -48.17 103.46
N ALA A 75 19.63 -49.36 102.92
CA ALA A 75 20.28 -49.55 101.63
C ALA A 75 19.42 -49.09 100.42
N VAL A 76 18.10 -49.29 100.45
CA VAL A 76 17.18 -48.92 99.36
C VAL A 76 16.94 -47.41 99.30
N GLN A 77 16.92 -46.75 100.47
CA GLN A 77 16.79 -45.30 100.56
C GLN A 77 18.05 -44.58 100.05
N GLN A 78 19.23 -45.15 100.31
CA GLN A 78 20.49 -44.63 99.81
C GLN A 78 20.58 -44.75 98.27
N GLN A 79 20.17 -45.88 97.69
CA GLN A 79 20.12 -46.05 96.24
C GLN A 79 19.12 -45.10 95.57
N LYS A 80 17.91 -44.92 96.12
CA LYS A 80 16.95 -43.92 95.60
C LYS A 80 17.48 -42.48 95.68
N ASN A 81 18.23 -42.14 96.73
CA ASN A 81 18.85 -40.83 96.85
C ASN A 81 19.99 -40.67 95.83
N GLN A 82 20.77 -41.73 95.58
CA GLN A 82 21.82 -41.75 94.54
C GLN A 82 21.23 -41.56 93.14
N GLU A 83 20.20 -42.33 92.78
CA GLU A 83 19.46 -42.22 91.51
C GLU A 83 18.81 -40.83 91.36
N LYS A 84 18.31 -40.24 92.46
CA LYS A 84 17.77 -38.88 92.46
C LYS A 84 18.85 -37.84 92.20
N GLU A 85 20.06 -38.01 92.74
CA GLU A 85 21.18 -37.11 92.51
C GLU A 85 21.71 -37.24 91.07
N GLU A 86 21.77 -38.45 90.52
CA GLU A 86 22.08 -38.68 89.11
C GLU A 86 21.04 -38.06 88.17
N MET A 87 19.75 -38.18 88.52
CA MET A 87 18.67 -37.54 87.79
C MET A 87 18.72 -36.02 87.88
N LYS A 88 19.17 -35.43 89.00
CA LYS A 88 19.42 -33.99 89.09
C LYS A 88 20.57 -33.57 88.18
N ILE A 89 21.71 -34.26 88.24
CA ILE A 89 22.87 -33.95 87.38
C ILE A 89 22.49 -34.06 85.90
N LEU A 90 21.68 -35.05 85.54
CA LEU A 90 21.17 -35.21 84.19
C LEU A 90 20.19 -34.09 83.81
N ASN A 91 19.30 -33.70 84.72
CA ASN A 91 18.39 -32.57 84.53
C ASN A 91 19.14 -31.25 84.36
N ASP A 92 20.15 -30.98 85.17
CA ASP A 92 21.02 -29.80 85.06
C ASP A 92 21.74 -29.78 83.71
N LYS A 93 22.20 -30.94 83.22
CA LYS A 93 22.76 -31.08 81.87
C LYS A 93 21.71 -30.78 80.80
N PHE A 94 20.47 -31.28 80.93
CA PHE A 94 19.38 -30.98 80.00
C PHE A 94 19.01 -29.49 80.01
N ALA A 95 18.93 -28.86 81.18
CA ALA A 95 18.70 -27.42 81.30
C ALA A 95 19.81 -26.61 80.61
N SER A 96 21.08 -27.04 80.74
CA SER A 96 22.20 -26.39 80.04
C SER A 96 22.12 -26.54 78.51
N LEU A 97 21.64 -27.69 78.01
CA LEU A 97 21.47 -27.93 76.58
C LEU A 97 20.29 -27.13 76.03
N ILE A 98 19.17 -27.06 76.76
CA ILE A 98 18.02 -26.22 76.41
C ILE A 98 18.44 -24.75 76.33
N GLY A 99 19.22 -24.26 77.31
CA GLY A 99 19.76 -22.90 77.28
C GLY A 99 20.66 -22.63 76.07
N LYS A 100 21.50 -23.60 75.66
CA LYS A 100 22.31 -23.49 74.44
C LYS A 100 21.47 -23.45 73.17
N VAL A 101 20.43 -24.29 73.09
CA VAL A 101 19.50 -24.30 71.94
C VAL A 101 18.79 -22.95 71.81
N GLN A 102 18.27 -22.40 72.91
CA GLN A 102 17.62 -21.09 72.90
C GLN A 102 18.58 -19.95 72.49
N ALA A 103 19.82 -19.97 72.96
CA ALA A 103 20.83 -18.99 72.54
C ALA A 103 21.18 -19.10 71.05
N LEU A 104 21.21 -20.31 70.50
CA LEU A 104 21.40 -20.56 69.07
C LEU A 104 20.19 -20.14 68.25
N GLU A 105 18.97 -20.39 68.73
CA GLU A 105 17.72 -19.93 68.09
C GLU A 105 17.66 -18.40 68.01
N GLN A 106 17.97 -17.70 69.11
CA GLN A 106 18.03 -16.24 69.12
C GLN A 106 19.09 -15.70 68.14
N ARG A 107 20.26 -16.36 68.09
CA ARG A 107 21.31 -15.99 67.14
C ARG A 107 20.88 -16.22 65.69
N ASN A 108 20.20 -17.32 65.40
CA ASN A 108 19.67 -17.58 64.07
C ASN A 108 18.60 -16.57 63.67
N GLN A 109 17.68 -16.19 64.57
CA GLN A 109 16.70 -15.13 64.30
C GLN A 109 17.37 -13.78 63.98
N LEU A 110 18.44 -13.42 64.70
CA LEU A 110 19.22 -12.22 64.41
C LEU A 110 19.94 -12.31 63.04
N LEU A 111 20.44 -13.48 62.67
CA LEU A 111 21.06 -13.69 61.36
C LEU A 111 20.03 -13.64 60.23
N GLU A 112 18.83 -14.21 60.43
CA GLU A 112 17.73 -14.17 59.47
C GLU A 112 17.23 -12.74 59.24
N THR A 113 17.05 -11.96 60.31
CA THR A 113 16.64 -10.55 60.20
C THR A 113 17.71 -9.70 59.49
N ARG A 114 18.99 -9.90 59.82
CA ARG A 114 20.10 -9.22 59.15
C ARG A 114 20.23 -9.63 57.68
N TRP A 115 20.05 -10.91 57.37
CA TRP A 115 20.02 -11.42 56.00
C TRP A 115 18.88 -10.80 55.20
N SER A 116 17.67 -10.77 55.77
CA SER A 116 16.49 -10.16 55.15
C SER A 116 16.68 -8.67 54.86
N PHE A 117 17.31 -7.94 55.79
CA PHE A 117 17.62 -6.53 55.62
C PHE A 117 18.64 -6.27 54.51
N LEU A 118 19.73 -7.04 54.47
CA LEU A 118 20.75 -6.91 53.42
C LEU A 118 20.18 -7.26 52.04
N GLN A 119 19.37 -8.32 51.94
CA GLN A 119 18.70 -8.69 50.69
C GLN A 119 17.73 -7.61 50.20
N GLY A 120 17.06 -6.90 51.13
CA GLY A 120 16.23 -5.74 50.81
C GLY A 120 17.03 -4.53 50.32
N GLN A 121 18.28 -4.37 50.76
CA GLN A 121 19.17 -3.28 50.36
C GLN A 121 19.82 -3.52 49.00
N ASP A 122 20.26 -4.75 48.72
CA ASP A 122 20.86 -5.15 47.43
C ASP A 122 19.86 -5.08 46.26
N SER A 123 18.55 -5.07 46.55
CA SER A 123 17.47 -4.86 45.57
C SER A 123 17.42 -3.43 45.04
N THR A 124 18.16 -2.48 45.63
CA THR A 124 18.36 -1.12 45.10
C THR A 124 19.60 -1.02 44.21
N ALA A 125 19.99 -2.12 43.56
CA ALA A 125 20.90 -2.05 42.43
C ALA A 125 20.34 -1.05 41.41
N PHE A 126 21.11 -0.01 41.08
CA PHE A 126 20.76 1.02 40.10
C PHE A 126 19.98 0.42 38.93
N ASP A 127 18.85 1.02 38.56
CA ASP A 127 17.89 0.54 37.54
C ASP A 127 18.45 0.68 36.11
N LEU A 128 19.61 0.06 35.90
CA LEU A 128 20.40 0.05 34.69
C LEU A 128 19.66 -0.76 33.61
N GLY A 129 18.85 -1.75 34.01
CA GLY A 129 17.95 -2.50 33.15
C GLY A 129 16.95 -1.57 32.45
N HIS A 130 16.20 -0.76 33.19
CA HIS A 130 15.26 0.19 32.61
C HIS A 130 15.94 1.24 31.70
N HIS A 131 17.16 1.68 32.03
CA HIS A 131 17.92 2.58 31.16
C HIS A 131 18.35 1.91 29.84
N TYR A 132 18.78 0.65 29.88
CA TYR A 132 19.09 -0.13 28.67
C TYR A 132 17.84 -0.42 27.85
N GLU A 133 16.71 -0.77 28.47
CA GLU A 133 15.43 -0.97 27.81
C GLU A 133 14.95 0.31 27.13
N ALA A 134 15.04 1.46 27.80
CA ALA A 134 14.69 2.75 27.21
C ALA A 134 15.62 3.13 26.04
N TYR A 135 16.92 2.81 26.12
CA TYR A 135 17.86 3.03 25.02
C TYR A 135 17.58 2.09 23.85
N GLN A 136 17.33 0.81 24.12
CA GLN A 136 16.96 -0.18 23.12
C GLN A 136 15.64 0.19 22.43
N GLY A 137 14.64 0.66 23.18
CA GLY A 137 13.38 1.15 22.63
C GLY A 137 13.57 2.36 21.71
N ARG A 138 14.43 3.31 22.09
CA ARG A 138 14.79 4.44 21.21
C ARG A 138 15.46 3.97 19.91
N LEU A 139 16.41 3.05 20.00
CA LEU A 139 17.08 2.50 18.81
C LEU A 139 16.11 1.74 17.90
N GLN A 140 15.19 0.97 18.48
CA GLN A 140 14.14 0.26 17.73
C GLN A 140 13.20 1.23 17.01
N GLU A 141 12.81 2.33 17.67
CA GLU A 141 11.96 3.35 17.05
C GLU A 141 12.70 4.11 15.93
N GLU A 142 13.97 4.44 16.10
CA GLU A 142 14.78 5.03 15.02
C GLU A 142 14.95 4.07 13.85
N LEU A 143 15.20 2.78 14.11
CA LEU A 143 15.26 1.75 13.06
C LEU A 143 13.92 1.63 12.32
N ARG A 144 12.80 1.72 13.04
CA ARG A 144 11.46 1.69 12.44
C ARG A 144 11.22 2.90 11.54
N LYS A 145 11.61 4.10 11.97
CA LYS A 145 11.53 5.33 11.16
C LYS A 145 12.37 5.22 9.88
N VAL A 146 13.64 4.82 10.01
CA VAL A 146 14.53 4.64 8.85
C VAL A 146 13.98 3.57 7.90
N SER A 147 13.44 2.48 8.43
CA SER A 147 12.83 1.42 7.60
C SER A 147 11.58 1.92 6.86
N GLN A 148 10.76 2.75 7.50
CA GLN A 148 9.59 3.38 6.89
C GLN A 148 10.00 4.39 5.80
N GLU A 149 10.99 5.24 6.06
CA GLU A 149 11.54 6.17 5.07
C GLU A 149 12.15 5.42 3.89
N ARG A 150 12.88 4.33 4.14
CA ARG A 150 13.40 3.45 3.08
C ARG A 150 12.28 2.90 2.22
N GLY A 151 11.22 2.34 2.82
CA GLY A 151 10.06 1.83 2.08
C GLY A 151 9.35 2.91 1.26
N GLN A 152 9.24 4.14 1.78
CA GLN A 152 8.69 5.28 1.04
C GLN A 152 9.57 5.68 -0.15
N LEU A 153 10.89 5.71 0.05
CA LEU A 153 11.86 5.99 -1.03
C LEU A 153 11.85 4.89 -2.10
N GLU A 154 11.75 3.62 -1.71
CA GLU A 154 11.63 2.49 -2.62
C GLU A 154 10.34 2.58 -3.45
N ALA A 155 9.20 2.92 -2.82
CA ALA A 155 7.94 3.12 -3.54
C ALA A 155 8.01 4.31 -4.51
N ASN A 156 8.61 5.43 -4.11
CA ASN A 156 8.81 6.59 -4.97
C ASN A 156 9.74 6.26 -6.15
N LEU A 157 10.82 5.49 -5.90
CA LEU A 157 11.73 5.03 -6.95
C LEU A 157 10.99 4.16 -7.96
N LEU A 158 10.19 3.19 -7.51
CA LEU A 158 9.37 2.35 -8.40
C LEU A 158 8.40 3.18 -9.23
N GLN A 159 7.71 4.15 -8.62
CA GLN A 159 6.79 5.04 -9.35
C GLN A 159 7.52 5.87 -10.42
N VAL A 160 8.73 6.38 -10.12
CA VAL A 160 9.53 7.12 -11.10
C VAL A 160 10.00 6.21 -12.23
N LEU A 161 10.44 5.00 -11.92
CA LEU A 161 10.86 4.02 -12.92
C LEU A 161 9.70 3.62 -13.84
N GLU A 162 8.51 3.39 -13.30
CA GLU A 162 7.29 3.11 -14.07
C GLU A 162 6.97 4.26 -15.04
N LYS A 163 7.01 5.51 -14.57
CA LYS A 163 6.81 6.69 -15.44
C LYS A 163 7.86 6.81 -16.54
N VAL A 164 9.12 6.52 -16.23
CA VAL A 164 10.21 6.53 -17.23
C VAL A 164 9.97 5.46 -18.28
N GLU A 165 9.54 4.27 -17.87
CA GLU A 165 9.22 3.17 -18.78
C GLU A 165 8.00 3.49 -19.66
N GLU A 166 6.95 4.09 -19.09
CA GLU A 166 5.81 4.60 -19.87
C GLU A 166 6.24 5.63 -20.92
N PHE A 167 7.14 6.55 -20.55
CA PHE A 167 7.67 7.52 -21.52
C PHE A 167 8.53 6.83 -22.57
N ARG A 168 9.37 5.87 -22.20
CA ARG A 168 10.20 5.08 -23.13
C ARG A 168 9.32 4.41 -24.19
N ILE A 169 8.24 3.74 -23.76
CA ILE A 169 7.28 3.09 -24.66
C ILE A 169 6.64 4.11 -25.60
N LYS A 170 6.17 5.25 -25.07
CA LYS A 170 5.58 6.33 -25.89
C LYS A 170 6.58 6.89 -26.91
N TYR A 171 7.85 7.06 -26.54
CA TYR A 171 8.88 7.50 -27.46
C TYR A 171 9.15 6.47 -28.56
N GLU A 172 9.19 5.18 -28.23
CA GLU A 172 9.35 4.10 -29.22
C GLU A 172 8.17 4.04 -30.19
N GLU A 173 6.93 4.22 -29.69
CA GLU A 173 5.74 4.32 -30.53
C GLU A 173 5.77 5.52 -31.47
N GLU A 174 6.16 6.71 -30.98
CA GLU A 174 6.28 7.91 -31.81
C GLU A 174 7.39 7.78 -32.86
N ILE A 175 8.51 7.13 -32.51
CA ILE A 175 9.56 6.81 -33.49
C ILE A 175 9.00 5.87 -34.57
N SER A 176 8.28 4.82 -34.20
CA SER A 176 7.66 3.89 -35.15
C SER A 176 6.67 4.60 -36.08
N LYS A 177 5.77 5.43 -35.52
CA LYS A 177 4.81 6.22 -36.32
C LYS A 177 5.52 7.17 -37.26
N ARG A 178 6.58 7.84 -36.79
CA ARG A 178 7.40 8.72 -37.64
C ARG A 178 8.03 7.93 -38.78
N THR A 179 8.59 6.75 -38.54
CA THR A 179 9.18 5.92 -39.60
C THR A 179 8.14 5.46 -40.62
N ASP A 180 6.91 5.13 -40.19
CA ASP A 180 5.82 4.76 -41.10
C ASP A 180 5.37 5.95 -41.97
N LEU A 181 5.28 7.15 -41.37
CA LEU A 181 4.98 8.38 -42.10
C LEU A 181 6.11 8.76 -43.07
N GLU A 182 7.37 8.62 -42.67
CA GLU A 182 8.53 8.84 -43.55
C GLU A 182 8.54 7.83 -44.71
N PHE A 183 8.21 6.55 -44.45
CA PHE A 183 8.09 5.54 -45.50
C PHE A 183 6.99 5.88 -46.51
N THR A 184 5.79 6.23 -46.03
CA THR A 184 4.68 6.63 -46.91
C THR A 184 4.98 7.92 -47.67
N PHE A 185 5.64 8.90 -47.05
CA PHE A 185 6.10 10.11 -47.72
C PHE A 185 7.09 9.80 -48.85
N VAL A 186 8.08 8.94 -48.61
CA VAL A 186 9.05 8.52 -49.63
C VAL A 186 8.34 7.79 -50.78
N GLN A 187 7.33 6.96 -50.47
CA GLN A 187 6.54 6.28 -51.50
C GLN A 187 5.73 7.28 -52.35
N LEU A 188 5.01 8.20 -51.71
CA LEU A 188 4.26 9.26 -52.41
C LEU A 188 5.17 10.15 -53.27
N LYS A 189 6.40 10.42 -52.80
CA LYS A 189 7.38 11.16 -53.59
C LYS A 189 7.78 10.40 -54.86
N LYS A 190 8.02 9.09 -54.77
CA LYS A 190 8.30 8.26 -55.94
C LYS A 190 7.12 8.25 -56.90
N ASP A 191 5.90 8.09 -56.39
CA ASP A 191 4.69 8.09 -57.21
C ASP A 191 4.51 9.45 -57.92
N LEU A 192 4.75 10.56 -57.22
CA LEU A 192 4.75 11.91 -57.80
C LEU A 192 5.81 12.06 -58.90
N ASP A 193 7.02 11.57 -58.69
CA ASP A 193 8.09 11.59 -59.69
C ASP A 193 7.68 10.79 -60.93
N THR A 194 7.06 9.60 -60.77
CA THR A 194 6.56 8.79 -61.89
C THR A 194 5.45 9.49 -62.67
N GLU A 195 4.51 10.14 -61.99
CA GLU A 195 3.44 10.91 -62.64
C GLU A 195 3.97 12.16 -63.32
N CYS A 196 5.00 12.80 -62.75
CA CYS A 196 5.67 13.93 -63.39
C CYS A 196 6.36 13.50 -64.69
N LEU A 197 7.08 12.37 -64.69
CA LEU A 197 7.67 11.80 -65.90
C LEU A 197 6.58 11.50 -66.96
N ARG A 198 5.50 10.80 -66.57
CA ARG A 198 4.37 10.50 -67.47
C ARG A 198 3.73 11.77 -68.05
N ARG A 199 3.56 12.82 -67.24
CA ARG A 199 3.08 14.12 -67.70
C ARG A 199 4.03 14.71 -68.76
N THR A 200 5.34 14.74 -68.50
CA THR A 200 6.31 15.27 -69.47
C THR A 200 6.35 14.48 -70.78
N GLU A 201 6.18 13.15 -70.72
CA GLU A 201 6.04 12.30 -71.92
C GLU A 201 4.78 12.63 -72.72
N LEU A 202 3.65 12.86 -72.06
CA LEU A 202 2.42 13.27 -72.73
C LEU A 202 2.53 14.67 -73.32
N GLU A 203 3.16 15.62 -72.62
CA GLU A 203 3.40 16.97 -73.12
C GLU A 203 4.29 16.97 -74.37
N THR A 204 5.33 16.13 -74.41
CA THR A 204 6.19 16.00 -75.60
C THR A 204 5.45 15.36 -76.77
N LYS A 205 4.64 14.32 -76.54
CA LYS A 205 3.76 13.73 -77.57
C LYS A 205 2.75 14.75 -78.11
N LEU A 206 2.15 15.54 -77.23
CA LEU A 206 1.20 16.59 -77.59
C LEU A 206 1.87 17.66 -78.46
N LYS A 207 3.06 18.15 -78.06
CA LYS A 207 3.86 19.09 -78.87
C LYS A 207 4.24 18.49 -80.23
N GLY A 208 4.61 17.21 -80.26
CA GLY A 208 4.89 16.48 -81.50
C GLY A 208 3.68 16.45 -82.44
N LEU A 209 2.50 16.08 -81.94
CA LEU A 209 1.25 16.09 -82.71
C LEU A 209 0.85 17.49 -83.19
N GLN A 210 1.05 18.52 -82.37
CA GLN A 210 0.83 19.92 -82.78
C GLN A 210 1.73 20.32 -83.94
N SER A 211 3.04 20.03 -83.85
CA SER A 211 3.98 20.32 -84.94
C SER A 211 3.65 19.55 -86.23
N PHE A 212 3.15 18.32 -86.12
CA PHE A 212 2.71 17.52 -87.27
C PHE A 212 1.44 18.11 -87.90
N LEU A 213 0.47 18.55 -87.10
CA LEU A 213 -0.72 19.24 -87.61
C LEU A 213 -0.37 20.54 -88.33
N GLU A 214 0.55 21.33 -87.77
CA GLU A 214 1.05 22.55 -88.41
C GLU A 214 1.74 22.23 -89.74
N LEU A 215 2.59 21.21 -89.79
CA LEU A 215 3.22 20.74 -91.03
C LEU A 215 2.17 20.34 -92.07
N MET A 216 1.22 19.47 -91.72
CA MET A 216 0.16 19.04 -92.64
C MET A 216 -0.66 20.22 -93.16
N LYS A 217 -0.99 21.18 -92.28
CA LYS A 217 -1.68 22.41 -92.68
C LYS A 217 -0.86 23.20 -93.71
N THR A 218 0.44 23.38 -93.48
CA THR A 218 1.31 24.08 -94.45
C THR A 218 1.43 23.35 -95.79
N ILE A 219 1.47 22.01 -95.78
CA ILE A 219 1.49 21.19 -97.00
C ILE A 219 0.20 21.39 -97.79
N TYR A 220 -0.96 21.24 -97.14
CA TYR A 220 -2.25 21.42 -97.81
C TYR A 220 -2.45 22.85 -98.32
N GLU A 221 -2.01 23.86 -97.58
CA GLU A 221 -2.02 25.24 -98.05
C GLU A 221 -1.16 25.45 -99.30
N GLN A 222 -0.06 24.70 -99.44
CA GLN A 222 0.80 24.75 -100.61
C GLN A 222 0.20 23.97 -101.80
N GLU A 223 -0.28 22.76 -101.57
CA GLU A 223 -0.96 21.96 -102.61
C GLU A 223 -2.18 22.70 -103.18
N LEU A 224 -2.97 23.37 -102.34
CA LEU A 224 -4.09 24.18 -102.79
C LEU A 224 -3.64 25.35 -103.68
N LYS A 225 -2.49 25.97 -103.39
CA LYS A 225 -1.91 27.02 -104.25
C LYS A 225 -1.46 26.44 -105.60
N ASP A 226 -0.82 25.27 -105.58
CA ASP A 226 -0.32 24.61 -106.78
C ASP A 226 -1.48 24.13 -107.68
N LEU A 227 -2.50 23.49 -107.11
CA LEU A 227 -3.75 23.11 -107.80
C LEU A 227 -4.48 24.32 -108.37
N ALA A 228 -4.58 25.42 -107.62
CA ALA A 228 -5.17 26.66 -108.11
C ALA A 228 -4.37 27.27 -109.27
N ALA A 229 -3.05 27.06 -109.32
CA ALA A 229 -2.22 27.43 -110.46
C ALA A 229 -2.45 26.49 -111.66
N GLN A 230 -2.52 25.18 -111.43
CA GLN A 230 -2.68 24.18 -112.47
C GLN A 230 -4.07 24.23 -113.14
N VAL A 231 -5.14 24.53 -112.39
CA VAL A 231 -6.49 24.75 -112.94
C VAL A 231 -6.53 25.98 -113.88
N LYS A 232 -5.69 26.99 -113.63
CA LYS A 232 -5.54 28.13 -114.56
C LYS A 232 -4.78 27.74 -115.83
N GLU A 233 -4.00 26.67 -115.80
CA GLU A 233 -3.15 26.20 -116.92
C GLU A 233 -3.85 25.16 -117.80
N LEU A 234 -4.71 24.31 -117.22
CA LEU A 234 -5.33 23.15 -117.90
C LEU A 234 -6.74 23.39 -118.48
N SER A 235 -7.22 24.63 -118.59
CA SER A 235 -8.50 24.92 -119.28
C SER A 235 -8.36 24.78 -120.81
N VAL A 236 -8.11 23.56 -121.29
CA VAL A 236 -8.09 23.19 -122.72
C VAL A 236 -8.95 21.95 -122.89
N THR A 237 -10.10 22.14 -123.54
CA THR A 237 -11.06 21.08 -123.90
C THR A 237 -10.48 20.17 -124.98
N VAL A 238 -10.30 18.89 -124.68
CA VAL A 238 -9.97 17.86 -125.67
C VAL A 238 -11.01 16.75 -125.60
N GLY A 239 -11.86 16.69 -126.62
CA GLY A 239 -12.72 15.53 -126.89
C GLY A 239 -11.92 14.51 -127.69
N MET A 240 -11.96 13.24 -127.25
CA MET A 240 -11.32 12.14 -127.96
C MET A 240 -12.35 11.03 -128.18
N ASP A 241 -12.57 10.69 -129.46
CA ASP A 241 -13.49 9.65 -129.93
C ASP A 241 -12.82 8.28 -129.96
N SER A 242 -13.52 7.29 -129.40
CA SER A 242 -13.13 5.87 -129.31
C SER A 242 -13.62 5.07 -130.51
N ARG A 243 -12.76 4.32 -131.21
CA ARG A 243 -13.21 3.19 -132.07
C ARG A 243 -12.19 2.05 -132.10
N CYS A 244 -12.31 1.13 -131.13
CA CYS A 244 -11.85 -0.25 -131.26
C CYS A 244 -13.05 -1.17 -131.02
N HIS A 245 -13.36 -2.03 -131.99
CA HIS A 245 -14.44 -3.00 -131.87
C HIS A 245 -13.99 -4.13 -130.93
N ILE A 246 -14.40 -4.01 -129.69
CA ILE A 246 -14.23 -4.98 -128.61
C ILE A 246 -15.52 -5.81 -128.55
N ASP A 247 -15.43 -7.13 -128.37
CA ASP A 247 -16.61 -7.96 -128.11
C ASP A 247 -17.20 -7.59 -126.75
N LEU A 248 -18.13 -6.64 -126.80
CA LEU A 248 -18.74 -6.01 -125.64
C LEU A 248 -19.62 -7.01 -124.89
N SER A 249 -20.21 -8.01 -125.53
CA SER A 249 -21.13 -8.94 -124.91
C SER A 249 -20.44 -9.83 -123.87
N GLY A 250 -19.40 -10.56 -124.27
CA GLY A 250 -18.70 -11.50 -123.36
C GLY A 250 -17.97 -10.79 -122.22
N ILE A 251 -17.37 -9.63 -122.51
CA ILE A 251 -16.72 -8.80 -121.48
C ILE A 251 -17.77 -8.22 -120.53
N VAL A 252 -18.94 -7.79 -121.01
CA VAL A 252 -20.02 -7.30 -120.14
C VAL A 252 -20.57 -8.42 -119.26
N GLU A 253 -20.71 -9.64 -119.76
CA GLU A 253 -21.17 -10.78 -118.95
C GLU A 253 -20.14 -11.21 -117.89
N GLU A 254 -18.86 -11.34 -118.24
CA GLU A 254 -17.78 -11.65 -117.29
C GLU A 254 -17.63 -10.53 -116.24
N VAL A 255 -17.65 -9.27 -116.67
CA VAL A 255 -17.59 -8.13 -115.76
C VAL A 255 -18.81 -8.11 -114.83
N LYS A 256 -20.03 -8.39 -115.34
CA LYS A 256 -21.23 -8.54 -114.49
C LYS A 256 -21.06 -9.66 -113.46
N ALA A 257 -20.59 -10.84 -113.87
CA ALA A 257 -20.37 -11.96 -112.94
C ALA A 257 -19.33 -11.61 -111.86
N GLN A 258 -18.26 -10.90 -112.22
CA GLN A 258 -17.26 -10.41 -111.26
C GLN A 258 -17.85 -9.35 -110.32
N TYR A 259 -18.65 -8.42 -110.82
CA TYR A 259 -19.35 -7.44 -109.99
C TYR A 259 -20.34 -8.08 -109.03
N ASP A 260 -21.12 -9.06 -109.48
CA ASP A 260 -22.07 -9.79 -108.64
C ASP A 260 -21.33 -10.57 -107.54
N ALA A 261 -20.19 -11.20 -107.88
CA ALA A 261 -19.35 -11.88 -106.90
C ALA A 261 -18.69 -10.90 -105.90
N ILE A 262 -18.24 -9.73 -106.34
CA ILE A 262 -17.68 -8.68 -105.47
C ILE A 262 -18.78 -8.10 -104.58
N ALA A 263 -19.98 -7.86 -105.11
CA ALA A 263 -21.12 -7.34 -104.37
C ALA A 263 -21.59 -8.34 -103.30
N ALA A 264 -21.65 -9.64 -103.64
CA ALA A 264 -21.96 -10.69 -102.68
C ALA A 264 -20.93 -10.78 -101.54
N ARG A 265 -19.62 -10.77 -101.87
CA ARG A 265 -18.55 -10.75 -100.85
C ARG A 265 -18.59 -9.49 -99.99
N SER A 266 -18.81 -8.33 -100.60
CA SER A 266 -18.89 -7.06 -99.86
C SER A 266 -20.07 -7.04 -98.89
N LEU A 267 -21.20 -7.66 -99.27
CA LEU A 267 -22.36 -7.80 -98.40
C LEU A 267 -22.07 -8.76 -97.24
N GLU A 268 -21.45 -9.91 -97.51
CA GLU A 268 -21.05 -10.87 -96.47
C GLU A 268 -20.03 -10.26 -95.49
N GLU A 269 -19.03 -9.53 -96.00
CA GLU A 269 -18.04 -8.81 -95.18
C GLU A 269 -18.69 -7.71 -94.34
N ALA A 270 -19.63 -6.95 -94.89
CA ALA A 270 -20.38 -5.93 -94.16
C ALA A 270 -21.29 -6.53 -93.07
N GLU A 271 -21.93 -7.66 -93.35
CA GLU A 271 -22.70 -8.41 -92.36
C GLU A 271 -21.81 -8.99 -91.26
N ALA A 272 -20.68 -9.60 -91.60
CA ALA A 272 -19.72 -10.14 -90.64
C ALA A 272 -19.13 -9.04 -89.75
N TYR A 273 -18.77 -7.89 -90.33
CA TYR A 273 -18.31 -6.71 -89.59
C TYR A 273 -19.39 -6.18 -88.64
N SER A 274 -20.64 -6.07 -89.11
CA SER A 274 -21.77 -5.62 -88.29
C SER A 274 -22.07 -6.59 -87.15
N ARG A 275 -22.02 -7.91 -87.41
CA ARG A 275 -22.18 -8.95 -86.37
C ARG A 275 -21.08 -8.86 -85.33
N SER A 276 -19.81 -8.79 -85.75
CA SER A 276 -18.66 -8.65 -84.83
C SER A 276 -18.76 -7.39 -83.96
N GLN A 277 -19.15 -6.26 -84.53
CA GLN A 277 -19.37 -5.01 -83.79
C GLN A 277 -20.50 -5.12 -82.75
N LEU A 278 -21.60 -5.83 -83.08
CA LEU A 278 -22.69 -6.08 -82.14
C LEU A 278 -22.24 -7.00 -81.00
N GLU A 279 -21.48 -8.05 -81.30
CA GLU A 279 -20.92 -8.97 -80.31
C GLU A 279 -19.94 -8.26 -79.37
N GLU A 280 -19.03 -7.45 -79.91
CA GLU A 280 -18.08 -6.67 -79.11
C GLU A 280 -18.79 -5.67 -78.20
N ARG A 281 -19.80 -4.95 -78.71
CA ARG A 281 -20.60 -4.03 -77.89
C ARG A 281 -21.40 -4.77 -76.82
N ALA A 282 -21.93 -5.95 -77.13
CA ALA A 282 -22.63 -6.78 -76.16
C ALA A 282 -21.69 -7.29 -75.06
N ALA A 283 -20.49 -7.74 -75.41
CA ALA A 283 -19.46 -8.16 -74.47
C ALA A 283 -19.04 -7.01 -73.53
N ARG A 284 -18.72 -5.84 -74.09
CA ARG A 284 -18.39 -4.64 -73.30
C ARG A 284 -19.53 -4.23 -72.37
N SER A 285 -20.78 -4.27 -72.85
CA SER A 285 -21.96 -3.98 -72.02
C SER A 285 -22.09 -4.97 -70.85
N ALA A 286 -21.84 -6.26 -71.09
CA ALA A 286 -21.85 -7.28 -70.04
C ALA A 286 -20.74 -7.06 -68.99
N GLU A 287 -19.54 -6.70 -69.42
CA GLU A 287 -18.42 -6.34 -68.54
C GLU A 287 -18.71 -5.08 -67.70
N TYR A 288 -19.27 -4.04 -68.31
CA TYR A 288 -19.71 -2.86 -67.57
C TYR A 288 -20.84 -3.19 -66.59
N GLY A 289 -21.75 -4.09 -66.97
CA GLY A 289 -22.80 -4.59 -66.09
C GLY A 289 -22.23 -5.34 -64.89
N SER A 290 -21.27 -6.24 -65.10
CA SER A 290 -20.67 -7.04 -64.02
C SER A 290 -19.82 -6.20 -63.06
N THR A 291 -19.01 -5.28 -63.59
CA THR A 291 -18.22 -4.34 -62.77
C THR A 291 -19.12 -3.42 -61.95
N LEU A 292 -20.20 -2.89 -62.53
CA LEU A 292 -21.18 -2.09 -61.79
C LEU A 292 -21.83 -2.90 -60.65
N GLN A 293 -22.15 -4.18 -60.89
CA GLN A 293 -22.68 -5.05 -59.83
C GLN A 293 -21.64 -5.33 -58.74
N SER A 294 -20.37 -5.54 -59.08
CA SER A 294 -19.28 -5.68 -58.09
C SER A 294 -19.20 -4.45 -57.19
N HIS A 295 -19.16 -3.26 -57.78
CA HIS A 295 -19.12 -2.02 -57.00
C HIS A 295 -20.38 -1.81 -56.15
N ARG A 296 -21.57 -2.20 -56.63
CA ARG A 296 -22.79 -2.17 -55.81
C ARG A 296 -22.71 -3.10 -54.60
N CYS A 297 -22.15 -4.30 -54.76
CA CYS A 297 -21.91 -5.23 -53.66
C CYS A 297 -20.88 -4.66 -52.67
N GLU A 298 -19.76 -4.12 -53.15
CA GLU A 298 -18.74 -3.47 -52.32
C GLU A 298 -19.32 -2.29 -51.51
N ILE A 299 -20.15 -1.45 -52.14
CA ILE A 299 -20.85 -0.36 -51.45
C ILE A 299 -21.79 -0.92 -50.37
N ALA A 300 -22.50 -2.02 -50.62
CA ALA A 300 -23.37 -2.64 -49.63
C ALA A 300 -22.57 -3.19 -48.43
N ASP A 301 -21.44 -3.88 -48.69
CA ASP A 301 -20.56 -4.42 -47.65
C ASP A 301 -19.93 -3.32 -46.80
N LEU A 302 -19.46 -2.24 -47.43
CA LEU A 302 -18.96 -1.06 -46.73
C LEU A 302 -20.05 -0.42 -45.86
N ASN A 303 -21.29 -0.33 -46.34
CA ASN A 303 -22.40 0.18 -45.55
C ASN A 303 -22.69 -0.71 -44.33
N VAL A 304 -22.68 -2.03 -44.48
CA VAL A 304 -22.83 -2.96 -43.33
C VAL A 304 -21.69 -2.78 -42.32
N ARG A 305 -20.45 -2.63 -42.80
CA ARG A 305 -19.28 -2.39 -41.94
C ARG A 305 -19.39 -1.05 -41.20
N ILE A 306 -19.84 0.01 -41.88
CA ILE A 306 -20.10 1.32 -41.26
C ILE A 306 -21.16 1.18 -40.15
N GLN A 307 -22.25 0.46 -40.38
CA GLN A 307 -23.28 0.25 -39.36
C GLN A 307 -22.76 -0.55 -38.16
N LYS A 308 -21.93 -1.57 -38.39
CA LYS A 308 -21.26 -2.33 -37.32
C LYS A 308 -20.32 -1.45 -36.50
N LEU A 309 -19.53 -0.59 -37.15
CA LEU A 309 -18.64 0.34 -36.44
C LEU A 309 -19.45 1.37 -35.64
N ARG A 310 -20.55 1.89 -36.20
CA ARG A 310 -21.45 2.80 -35.49
C ARG A 310 -22.05 2.16 -34.24
N SER A 311 -22.52 0.91 -34.32
CA SER A 311 -23.08 0.21 -33.16
C SER A 311 -22.02 -0.08 -32.09
N GLN A 312 -20.79 -0.42 -32.50
CA GLN A 312 -19.65 -0.57 -31.59
C GLN A 312 -19.31 0.74 -30.89
N ILE A 313 -19.27 1.87 -31.61
CA ILE A 313 -19.04 3.20 -31.01
C ILE A 313 -20.10 3.52 -29.96
N VAL A 314 -21.39 3.28 -30.27
CA VAL A 314 -22.48 3.53 -29.31
C VAL A 314 -22.37 2.62 -28.08
N SER A 315 -22.05 1.34 -28.27
CA SER A 315 -21.85 0.37 -27.19
C SER A 315 -20.70 0.77 -26.26
N ILE A 316 -19.54 1.13 -26.84
CA ILE A 316 -18.36 1.57 -26.08
C ILE A 316 -18.68 2.87 -25.33
N LYS A 317 -19.32 3.85 -25.97
CA LYS A 317 -19.76 5.09 -25.29
C LYS A 317 -20.67 4.79 -24.10
N SER A 318 -21.63 3.87 -24.25
CA SER A 318 -22.48 3.44 -23.13
C SER A 318 -21.68 2.78 -22.01
N HIS A 319 -20.66 2.00 -22.35
CA HIS A 319 -19.79 1.38 -21.35
C HIS A 319 -18.93 2.42 -20.61
N CYS A 320 -18.34 3.39 -21.32
CA CYS A 320 -17.62 4.51 -20.71
C CYS A 320 -18.50 5.29 -19.73
N LEU A 321 -19.73 5.66 -20.13
CA LEU A 321 -20.65 6.36 -19.24
C LEU A 321 -20.98 5.57 -17.97
N LYS A 322 -21.21 4.25 -18.08
CA LYS A 322 -21.44 3.39 -16.91
C LYS A 322 -20.22 3.33 -15.98
N LEU A 323 -19.02 3.28 -16.56
CA LEU A 323 -17.78 3.31 -15.77
C LEU A 323 -17.60 4.66 -15.08
N GLU A 324 -17.85 5.77 -15.78
CA GLU A 324 -17.81 7.12 -15.19
C GLU A 324 -18.83 7.27 -14.04
N GLU A 325 -20.04 6.75 -14.19
CA GLU A 325 -21.05 6.72 -13.11
C GLU A 325 -20.57 5.88 -11.92
N SER A 326 -19.95 4.72 -12.17
CA SER A 326 -19.41 3.87 -11.11
C SER A 326 -18.23 4.52 -10.36
N ILE A 327 -17.37 5.25 -11.08
CA ILE A 327 -16.26 5.99 -10.49
C ILE A 327 -16.80 7.11 -9.61
N LYS A 328 -17.75 7.92 -10.10
CA LYS A 328 -18.38 8.98 -9.31
C LYS A 328 -19.03 8.43 -8.04
N ALA A 329 -19.77 7.33 -8.13
CA ALA A 329 -20.38 6.69 -6.96
C ALA A 329 -19.33 6.20 -5.94
N ALA A 330 -18.22 5.62 -6.41
CA ALA A 330 -17.12 5.19 -5.54
C ALA A 330 -16.39 6.38 -4.90
N GLU A 331 -16.19 7.48 -5.63
CA GLU A 331 -15.63 8.73 -5.13
C GLU A 331 -16.52 9.35 -4.05
N GLU A 332 -17.83 9.47 -4.29
CA GLU A 332 -18.80 9.98 -3.32
C GLU A 332 -18.83 9.11 -2.05
N GLN A 333 -18.83 7.79 -2.19
CA GLN A 333 -18.76 6.87 -1.05
C GLN A 333 -17.44 7.02 -0.28
N GLY A 334 -16.32 7.17 -0.99
CA GLY A 334 -15.01 7.40 -0.40
C GLY A 334 -14.93 8.72 0.37
N GLU A 335 -15.49 9.79 -0.19
CA GLU A 335 -15.55 11.11 0.45
C GLU A 335 -16.41 11.07 1.72
N LEU A 336 -17.57 10.40 1.70
CA LEU A 336 -18.40 10.21 2.89
C LEU A 336 -17.65 9.44 4.00
N ALA A 337 -16.96 8.35 3.64
CA ALA A 337 -16.16 7.59 4.60
C ALA A 337 -15.00 8.42 5.18
N PHE A 338 -14.36 9.25 4.35
CA PHE A 338 -13.32 10.17 4.79
C PHE A 338 -13.85 11.24 5.76
N GLN A 339 -15.01 11.83 5.45
CA GLN A 339 -15.66 12.81 6.33
C GLN A 339 -16.05 12.20 7.68
N ASP A 340 -16.57 10.97 7.70
CA ASP A 340 -16.88 10.24 8.93
C ASP A 340 -15.62 9.96 9.77
N ALA A 341 -14.53 9.48 9.13
CA ALA A 341 -13.26 9.28 9.80
C ALA A 341 -12.69 10.58 10.38
N LYS A 342 -12.78 11.68 9.63
CA LYS A 342 -12.35 13.02 10.08
C LYS A 342 -13.19 13.53 11.25
N ALA A 343 -14.50 13.30 11.23
CA ALA A 343 -15.39 13.65 12.34
C ALA A 343 -15.05 12.84 13.60
N LYS A 344 -14.82 11.53 13.47
CA LYS A 344 -14.38 10.67 14.59
C LYS A 344 -13.04 11.11 15.16
N LEU A 345 -12.09 11.48 14.30
CA LEU A 345 -10.79 12.01 14.73
C LEU A 345 -10.97 13.30 15.55
N ALA A 346 -11.78 14.25 15.05
CA ALA A 346 -12.06 15.50 15.76
C ALA A 346 -12.72 15.26 17.14
N GLN A 347 -13.66 14.31 17.22
CA GLN A 347 -14.29 13.91 18.48
C GLN A 347 -13.27 13.32 19.48
N LEU A 348 -12.36 12.47 19.01
CA LEU A 348 -11.30 11.89 19.84
C LEU A 348 -10.29 12.94 20.31
N GLU A 349 -9.92 13.89 19.45
CA GLU A 349 -9.06 15.02 19.82
C GLU A 349 -9.72 15.89 20.89
N GLU A 350 -11.02 16.19 20.77
CA GLU A 350 -11.76 16.95 21.77
C GLU A 350 -11.84 16.18 23.10
N ALA A 351 -12.14 14.88 23.06
CA ALA A 351 -12.17 14.03 24.26
C ALA A 351 -10.81 13.98 24.95
N LEU A 352 -9.72 13.86 24.17
CA LEU A 352 -8.36 13.88 24.69
C LEU A 352 -8.00 15.23 25.31
N GLN A 353 -8.45 16.34 24.72
CA GLN A 353 -8.24 17.67 25.28
C GLN A 353 -9.01 17.88 26.58
N LYS A 354 -10.26 17.40 26.66
CA LYS A 354 -11.05 17.39 27.91
C LYS A 354 -10.35 16.56 28.99
N ALA A 355 -9.90 15.35 28.69
CA ALA A 355 -9.18 14.50 29.64
C ALA A 355 -7.89 15.16 30.17
N LYS A 356 -7.15 15.88 29.32
CA LYS A 356 -5.98 16.67 29.74
C LYS A 356 -6.37 17.81 30.69
N GLN A 357 -7.46 18.52 30.41
CA GLN A 357 -7.97 19.58 31.29
C GLN A 357 -8.43 19.01 32.65
N ASP A 358 -9.10 17.86 32.64
CA ASP A 358 -9.54 17.18 33.86
C ASP A 358 -8.35 16.72 34.71
N MET A 359 -7.32 16.13 34.09
CA MET A 359 -6.08 15.77 34.79
C MET A 359 -5.41 17.02 35.41
N ALA A 360 -5.32 18.12 34.66
CA ALA A 360 -4.77 19.37 35.17
C ALA A 360 -5.60 19.99 36.30
N ARG A 361 -6.93 19.77 36.31
CA ARG A 361 -7.81 20.16 37.42
C ARG A 361 -7.56 19.28 38.66
N GLN A 362 -7.54 17.96 38.50
CA GLN A 362 -7.27 17.02 39.59
C GLN A 362 -5.92 17.31 40.26
N LEU A 363 -4.86 17.56 39.48
CA LEU A 363 -3.55 17.92 40.02
C LEU A 363 -3.58 19.18 40.90
N ARG A 364 -4.40 20.19 40.53
CA ARG A 364 -4.58 21.39 41.35
C ARG A 364 -5.33 21.08 42.64
N GLU A 365 -6.43 20.34 42.56
CA GLU A 365 -7.21 19.92 43.73
C GLU A 365 -6.36 19.07 44.70
N TYR A 366 -5.53 18.16 44.19
CA TYR A 366 -4.59 17.39 45.01
C TYR A 366 -3.54 18.27 45.68
N GLN A 367 -3.00 19.27 44.99
CA GLN A 367 -2.04 20.21 45.57
C GLN A 367 -2.69 21.05 46.68
N GLU A 368 -3.93 21.52 46.47
CA GLU A 368 -4.70 22.25 47.48
C GLU A 368 -4.95 21.39 48.72
N LEU A 369 -5.36 20.13 48.53
CA LEU A 369 -5.57 19.18 49.62
C LEU A 369 -4.27 18.87 50.39
N MET A 370 -3.16 18.72 49.68
CA MET A 370 -1.83 18.56 50.28
C MET A 370 -1.47 19.78 51.14
N ASN A 371 -1.73 20.99 50.65
CA ASN A 371 -1.46 22.21 51.40
C ASN A 371 -2.30 22.27 52.69
N VAL A 372 -3.58 21.89 52.64
CA VAL A 372 -4.44 21.78 53.83
C VAL A 372 -3.91 20.73 54.80
N LYS A 373 -3.48 19.55 54.30
CA LYS A 373 -2.91 18.49 55.13
C LYS A 373 -1.65 18.97 55.86
N LEU A 374 -0.76 19.69 55.17
CA LEU A 374 0.44 20.27 55.79
C LEU A 374 0.09 21.32 56.85
N ALA A 375 -0.91 22.16 56.60
CA ALA A 375 -1.40 23.12 57.61
C ALA A 375 -1.93 22.39 58.86
N LEU A 376 -2.73 21.34 58.67
CA LEU A 376 -3.25 20.51 59.75
C LEU A 376 -2.13 19.78 60.52
N ASP A 377 -1.09 19.27 59.85
CA ASP A 377 0.07 18.67 60.52
C ASP A 377 0.78 19.69 61.42
N ILE A 378 0.92 20.93 60.95
CA ILE A 378 1.48 22.03 61.74
C ILE A 378 0.60 22.30 62.96
N GLU A 379 -0.72 22.39 62.78
CA GLU A 379 -1.66 22.57 63.88
C GLU A 379 -1.57 21.45 64.91
N ILE A 380 -1.59 20.18 64.49
CA ILE A 380 -1.44 19.01 65.37
C ILE A 380 -0.10 19.07 66.11
N ALA A 381 1.00 19.41 65.43
CA ALA A 381 2.30 19.56 66.06
C ALA A 381 2.32 20.70 67.09
N THR A 382 1.61 21.80 66.82
CA THR A 382 1.45 22.89 67.81
C THR A 382 0.61 22.46 69.00
N TYR A 383 -0.52 21.77 68.79
CA TYR A 383 -1.37 21.25 69.87
C TYR A 383 -0.60 20.26 70.74
N ARG A 384 0.17 19.33 70.15
CA ARG A 384 1.04 18.41 70.91
C ARG A 384 2.03 19.13 71.80
N LYS A 385 2.72 20.17 71.27
CA LYS A 385 3.66 20.98 72.06
C LYS A 385 2.99 21.73 73.22
N LEU A 386 1.76 22.21 73.05
CA LEU A 386 1.02 22.84 74.14
C LEU A 386 0.70 21.82 75.24
N VAL A 387 0.24 20.63 74.87
CA VAL A 387 -0.08 19.55 75.82
C VAL A 387 1.18 19.07 76.54
N GLU A 388 2.28 18.81 75.82
CA GLU A 388 3.58 18.50 76.42
C GLU A 388 4.03 19.61 77.40
N GLY A 389 3.75 20.88 77.07
CA GLY A 389 3.99 22.01 77.96
C GLY A 389 3.13 22.03 79.23
N GLU A 390 1.91 21.48 79.20
CA GLU A 390 1.05 21.33 80.38
C GLU A 390 1.38 20.07 81.19
N GLU A 391 1.71 18.94 80.54
CA GLU A 391 2.20 17.72 81.20
C GLU A 391 3.51 18.00 81.96
N ASN A 392 4.42 18.79 81.39
CA ASN A 392 5.61 19.30 82.07
C ASN A 392 5.31 20.19 83.30
N ARG A 393 4.08 20.69 83.47
CA ARG A 393 3.62 21.40 84.69
C ARG A 393 2.94 20.48 85.69
N MET A 394 2.38 19.36 85.24
CA MET A 394 1.71 18.35 86.08
C MET A 394 2.70 17.33 86.65
N ASP A 395 3.78 16.98 85.93
CA ASP A 395 4.78 15.97 86.31
C ASP A 395 5.96 16.52 87.15
N LEU A 396 5.73 17.59 87.92
CA LEU A 396 6.65 17.98 88.99
C LEU A 396 5.94 17.98 90.36
N PRO A 397 6.38 17.17 91.35
CA PRO A 397 6.12 17.53 92.73
C PRO A 397 6.91 18.80 93.01
N SER A 398 6.19 19.92 93.09
CA SER A 398 6.56 21.15 93.80
C SER A 398 8.05 21.28 94.15
N ALA A 399 8.90 21.71 93.21
CA ALA A 399 10.14 22.40 93.55
C ALA A 399 10.77 23.13 92.35
N SER A 400 10.80 24.45 92.48
CA SER A 400 11.88 25.33 92.05
C SER A 400 12.07 25.59 90.56
N ALA A 401 11.76 26.84 90.21
CA ALA A 401 12.47 27.61 89.21
C ALA A 401 13.99 27.38 89.26
N THR A 402 14.63 27.23 88.11
CA THR A 402 16.03 27.66 87.92
C THR A 402 16.24 28.04 86.45
N VAL A 403 16.57 29.31 86.26
CA VAL A 403 17.11 29.90 85.04
C VAL A 403 18.49 29.31 84.76
N VAL A 404 18.72 28.79 83.55
CA VAL A 404 20.09 28.66 83.00
C VAL A 404 20.06 28.99 81.51
N SER A 405 20.66 30.12 81.16
CA SER A 405 21.18 30.40 79.82
C SER A 405 22.40 29.53 79.55
N THR A 406 22.64 29.07 78.32
CA THR A 406 23.97 29.05 77.69
C THR A 406 23.86 28.84 76.17
N VAL A 407 24.80 29.47 75.49
CA VAL A 407 25.00 29.79 74.07
C VAL A 407 25.52 28.59 73.25
N GLN A 408 25.52 28.77 71.92
CA GLN A 408 26.39 28.19 70.85
C GLN A 408 25.69 27.14 69.97
N SER A 409 25.79 27.10 68.64
CA SER A 409 26.57 27.84 67.63
C SER A 409 26.08 27.44 66.23
N TRP A 410 26.24 28.30 65.24
CA TRP A 410 25.97 28.06 63.80
C TRP A 410 26.95 27.06 63.18
N PRO A 411 26.60 26.45 62.02
CA PRO A 411 27.29 26.89 60.80
C PRO A 411 26.41 27.08 59.56
N ARG A 412 26.96 27.89 58.65
CA ARG A 412 26.46 28.30 57.34
C ARG A 412 26.38 27.14 56.35
N THR A 413 25.36 27.12 55.48
CA THR A 413 25.56 26.75 54.06
C THR A 413 24.52 27.35 53.11
N LYS A 414 25.01 28.25 52.26
CA LYS A 414 24.73 28.48 50.82
C LYS A 414 23.27 28.66 50.35
N SER A 415 23.01 29.90 49.97
CA SER A 415 22.05 30.37 48.96
C SER A 415 22.08 29.59 47.64
N PRO A 416 20.94 29.53 46.92
CA PRO A 416 20.94 29.62 45.47
C PRO A 416 20.43 31.00 45.03
N LYS A 417 21.21 31.64 44.16
CA LYS A 417 20.83 32.86 43.43
C LYS A 417 19.67 32.58 42.46
N PRO A 418 18.81 33.57 42.21
CA PRO A 418 18.01 33.64 40.99
C PRO A 418 18.83 34.31 39.86
N GLY A 419 18.92 33.65 38.71
CA GLY A 419 19.49 34.19 37.48
C GLY A 419 19.05 33.33 36.30
N LEU A 420 18.04 33.77 35.55
CA LEU A 420 18.14 34.59 34.33
C LEU A 420 18.53 33.79 33.07
N SER A 421 17.58 33.84 32.12
CA SER A 421 17.75 33.79 30.66
C SER A 421 17.98 32.44 29.97
N LYS A 422 16.97 31.98 29.21
CA LYS A 422 16.93 32.24 27.77
C LYS A 422 15.55 31.96 27.16
N ALA A 423 15.11 32.93 26.39
CA ALA A 423 13.94 32.93 25.53
C ALA A 423 14.05 31.88 24.40
N PRO A 424 12.97 31.63 23.63
CA PRO A 424 12.87 30.48 22.75
C PRO A 424 13.66 30.70 21.47
N SER A 425 14.55 29.77 21.13
CA SER A 425 15.10 29.68 19.78
C SER A 425 14.02 29.15 18.84
N ARG A 426 13.26 30.09 18.29
CA ARG A 426 12.59 30.09 16.99
C ARG A 426 13.28 29.08 16.05
N ARG A 427 12.71 27.87 15.87
CA ARG A 427 13.10 27.00 14.76
C ARG A 427 12.70 27.73 13.48
N LYS A 428 13.72 28.30 12.81
CA LYS A 428 13.65 28.77 11.44
C LYS A 428 13.00 27.68 10.60
N LYS A 429 11.84 28.01 10.02
CA LYS A 429 11.33 27.45 8.78
C LYS A 429 12.47 27.58 7.74
N LYS A 430 13.28 26.54 7.58
CA LYS A 430 14.14 26.40 6.41
C LYS A 430 13.19 26.13 5.25
N SER A 431 12.82 27.21 4.57
CA SER A 431 12.50 27.16 3.16
C SER A 431 13.77 26.67 2.46
N CYS A 432 13.84 25.38 2.17
CA CYS A 432 14.67 24.91 1.09
C CYS A 432 13.94 25.32 -0.20
N ARG A 433 14.23 26.52 -0.70
CA ARG A 433 14.13 26.79 -2.12
C ARG A 433 15.22 25.94 -2.77
N GLY A 434 14.84 24.75 -3.21
CA GLY A 434 15.56 24.02 -4.26
C GLY A 434 15.27 24.67 -5.62
N PRO A 435 16.20 24.57 -6.58
CA PRO A 435 16.26 25.43 -7.75
C PRO A 435 15.03 25.32 -8.63
N VAL A 436 14.49 26.49 -8.99
CA VAL A 436 13.61 26.68 -10.14
C VAL A 436 14.40 26.22 -11.36
N ILE A 437 14.01 25.09 -11.93
CA ILE A 437 14.40 24.75 -13.30
C ILE A 437 13.65 25.76 -14.18
N GLN A 438 14.36 26.77 -14.68
CA GLN A 438 13.90 27.57 -15.82
C GLN A 438 13.92 26.65 -17.04
N ILE A 439 12.77 26.07 -17.38
CA ILE A 439 12.48 25.62 -18.76
C ILE A 439 11.53 26.66 -19.34
N THR A 440 12.09 27.81 -19.72
CA THR A 440 11.38 28.82 -20.53
C THR A 440 12.40 29.75 -21.21
N GLU A 441 13.40 29.17 -21.88
CA GLU A 441 14.29 29.97 -22.75
C GLU A 441 14.80 29.22 -24.00
N MET A 442 14.40 27.95 -24.20
CA MET A 442 14.78 27.19 -25.42
C MET A 442 13.65 27.13 -26.47
N SER A 443 12.43 27.55 -26.12
CA SER A 443 11.28 27.51 -27.04
C SER A 443 11.11 28.81 -27.85
N GLU A 444 11.74 29.92 -27.45
CA GLU A 444 11.66 31.18 -28.21
C GLU A 444 12.69 31.25 -29.35
N LYS A 445 13.81 30.49 -29.28
CA LYS A 445 14.78 30.44 -30.38
C LYS A 445 14.36 29.57 -31.57
N TYR A 446 13.41 28.65 -31.39
CA TYR A 446 12.87 27.84 -32.49
C TYR A 446 11.70 28.51 -33.22
N LEU A 447 11.04 29.49 -32.62
CA LEU A 447 9.92 30.22 -33.23
C LEU A 447 10.35 31.47 -33.99
N SER A 448 11.53 32.04 -33.74
CA SER A 448 12.06 33.17 -34.53
C SER A 448 12.77 32.76 -35.82
N GLN A 449 13.08 31.47 -36.01
CA GLN A 449 13.77 31.01 -37.22
C GLN A 449 12.80 30.53 -38.32
N GLU A 450 11.53 30.29 -38.00
CA GLU A 450 10.49 29.99 -39.00
C GLU A 450 9.82 31.23 -39.59
N SER A 451 9.96 32.41 -38.96
CA SER A 451 9.40 33.67 -39.50
C SER A 451 10.28 34.38 -40.52
N GLU A 452 11.56 34.00 -40.69
CA GLU A 452 12.46 34.59 -41.71
C GLU A 452 12.60 33.71 -42.98
N ALA A 453 11.91 32.57 -43.05
CA ALA A 453 11.92 31.67 -44.21
C ALA A 453 10.62 31.77 -45.06
N SER A 454 9.81 32.79 -44.85
CA SER A 454 8.62 33.08 -45.66
C SER A 454 8.51 34.58 -45.92
N GLU A 455 9.46 35.10 -46.70
CA GLU A 455 9.29 36.24 -47.61
C GLU A 455 9.98 35.94 -48.95
#